data_AF-A0A9D6IRL8-F1
#
_entry.id   AF-A0A9D6IRL8-F1
#
_cell.length_a   1.000
_cell.length_b   1.000
_cell.length_c   1.000
_cell.angle_alpha   90.00
_cell.angle_beta   90.00
_cell.angle_gamma   90.00
#
_symmetry.space_group_name_H-M   'P 1'
#
loop_
_entity.id
_entity.type
_entity.pdbx_description
1 polymer ?
#
loop_
_entity_poly.entity_id
_entity_poly.type
_entity_poly.pdbx_seq_one_letter_code
_entity_poly.pdbx_strand_id
1 'polypeptide(L)'
;MTEEKESPPEDEESISPIGVEFWLGQVLMVAGVAAGIWIATRTGFADAARFAQMEDYRFARGTLASVRREMEDNLRQVRDAKARIEDGKNAKISVDLTFLDAAASKPYMSLVDPELLSGVEKLFVHPLPKVAELLDKITEFDKFPDQRKWVLEVLTKILDRAKDHVLPMFNREERELERHETRLRVGR
;
A
#
# COMPACT_ATOMS: atom_id res chain seq x y z
N MET A 1 94.80 50.79 8.83
CA MET A 1 93.88 51.19 9.90
C MET A 1 92.82 52.06 9.23
N THR A 2 91.53 51.70 9.23
CA THR A 2 90.81 50.83 10.18
C THR A 2 89.79 49.94 9.43
N GLU A 3 89.12 49.04 10.16
CA GLU A 3 87.99 48.17 9.74
C GLU A 3 86.77 49.03 9.25
N GLU A 4 85.68 48.52 8.65
CA GLU A 4 84.84 47.38 9.06
C GLU A 4 83.88 46.86 7.94
N LYS A 5 83.06 45.88 8.33
CA LYS A 5 81.91 45.15 7.71
C LYS A 5 80.94 46.01 6.85
N GLU A 6 79.94 45.48 6.12
CA GLU A 6 79.05 44.33 6.40
C GLU A 6 78.29 43.82 5.14
N SER A 7 77.61 42.67 5.25
CA SER A 7 76.90 41.94 4.17
C SER A 7 75.37 41.90 4.38
N PRO A 8 74.58 41.16 3.57
CA PRO A 8 74.58 41.06 2.11
C PRO A 8 73.34 41.81 1.53
N PRO A 9 72.08 41.29 1.42
CA PRO A 9 71.56 39.91 1.32
C PRO A 9 71.31 39.45 -0.15
N GLU A 10 70.91 38.19 -0.30
CA GLU A 10 70.16 37.60 -1.42
C GLU A 10 68.88 36.98 -0.84
N ASP A 11 67.79 36.85 -1.60
CA ASP A 11 66.68 35.93 -1.29
C ASP A 11 65.92 35.58 -2.59
N GLU A 12 66.27 34.46 -3.22
CA GLU A 12 65.40 33.79 -4.21
C GLU A 12 64.46 32.82 -3.47
N GLU A 13 63.15 33.03 -3.57
CA GLU A 13 62.14 32.15 -2.94
C GLU A 13 62.13 30.73 -3.55
N SER A 14 62.96 29.83 -3.02
CA SER A 14 62.89 28.41 -3.39
C SER A 14 61.63 27.77 -2.78
N ILE A 15 60.63 27.47 -3.61
CA ILE A 15 59.43 26.74 -3.18
C ILE A 15 59.83 25.30 -2.84
N SER A 16 59.89 24.98 -1.55
CA SER A 16 60.26 23.64 -1.06
C SER A 16 59.28 22.56 -1.54
N PRO A 17 59.75 21.42 -2.09
CA PRO A 17 58.89 20.36 -2.61
C PRO A 17 57.99 19.72 -1.53
N ILE A 18 58.37 19.85 -0.25
CA ILE A 18 57.61 19.39 0.92
C ILE A 18 56.20 20.01 0.95
N GLY A 19 56.04 21.23 0.45
CA GLY A 19 54.73 21.90 0.41
C GLY A 19 53.74 21.25 -0.55
N VAL A 20 54.19 20.88 -1.77
CA VAL A 20 53.31 20.40 -2.84
C VAL A 20 52.73 19.03 -2.53
N GLU A 21 53.57 18.11 -2.02
CA GLU A 21 53.13 16.76 -1.63
C GLU A 21 52.16 16.78 -0.45
N PHE A 22 52.40 17.66 0.54
CA PHE A 22 51.49 17.86 1.67
C PHE A 22 50.10 18.35 1.20
N TRP A 23 50.04 19.35 0.33
CA TRP A 23 48.77 19.86 -0.20
C TRP A 23 48.01 18.81 -1.05
N LEU A 24 48.72 18.03 -1.87
CA LEU A 24 48.13 16.90 -2.61
C LEU A 24 47.52 15.86 -1.67
N GLY A 25 48.22 15.51 -0.57
CA GLY A 25 47.71 14.62 0.46
C GLY A 25 46.43 15.14 1.14
N GLN A 26 46.38 16.43 1.48
CA GLN A 26 45.18 17.06 2.06
C GLN A 26 44.00 17.07 1.08
N VAL A 27 44.23 17.42 -0.19
CA VAL A 27 43.18 17.42 -1.22
C VAL A 27 42.62 16.02 -1.46
N LEU A 28 43.48 14.99 -1.53
CA LEU A 28 43.06 13.59 -1.64
C LEU A 28 42.28 13.11 -0.41
N MET A 29 42.67 13.53 0.79
CA MET A 29 41.94 13.21 2.02
C MET A 29 40.54 13.83 2.03
N VAL A 30 40.41 15.12 1.68
CA VAL A 30 39.11 15.80 1.57
C VAL A 30 38.24 15.16 0.48
N ALA A 31 38.80 14.82 -0.68
CA ALA A 31 38.08 14.13 -1.74
C ALA A 31 37.60 12.73 -1.30
N GLY A 32 38.43 11.97 -0.59
CA GLY A 32 38.06 10.67 -0.02
C GLY A 32 36.96 10.76 1.04
N VAL A 33 37.01 11.77 1.92
CA VAL A 33 35.96 12.04 2.92
C VAL A 33 34.66 12.46 2.22
N ALA A 34 34.70 13.36 1.23
CA ALA A 34 33.53 13.78 0.47
C ALA A 34 32.90 12.61 -0.32
N ALA A 35 33.72 11.75 -0.92
CA ALA A 35 33.25 10.53 -1.58
C ALA A 35 32.62 9.55 -0.56
N GLY A 36 33.23 9.36 0.61
CA GLY A 36 32.69 8.54 1.68
C GLY A 36 31.34 9.02 2.19
N ILE A 37 31.19 10.34 2.42
CA ILE A 37 29.92 10.98 2.77
C ILE A 37 28.90 10.78 1.66
N TRP A 38 29.25 11.06 0.40
CA TRP A 38 28.32 10.89 -0.73
C TRP A 38 27.85 9.43 -0.90
N ILE A 39 28.74 8.45 -0.72
CA ILE A 39 28.39 7.02 -0.72
C ILE A 39 27.42 6.73 0.44
N ALA A 40 27.77 7.12 1.67
CA ALA A 40 26.96 6.86 2.87
C ALA A 40 25.57 7.52 2.80
N THR A 41 25.49 8.74 2.28
CA THR A 41 24.23 9.45 2.01
C THR A 41 23.42 8.75 0.93
N ARG A 42 24.06 8.29 -0.16
CA ARG A 42 23.38 7.57 -1.25
C ARG A 42 22.86 6.21 -0.82
N THR A 43 23.60 5.45 -0.01
CA THR A 43 23.11 4.19 0.58
C THR A 43 22.01 4.46 1.60
N GLY A 44 22.18 5.46 2.47
CA GLY A 44 21.16 5.86 3.46
C GLY A 44 19.82 6.24 2.84
N PHE A 45 19.82 7.01 1.74
CA PHE A 45 18.58 7.32 1.00
C PHE A 45 17.97 6.10 0.30
N ALA A 46 18.81 5.22 -0.27
CA ALA A 46 18.32 3.99 -0.91
C ALA A 46 17.65 3.05 0.11
N ASP A 47 18.23 2.90 1.30
CA ASP A 47 17.66 2.08 2.36
C ASP A 47 16.43 2.74 3.00
N ALA A 48 16.43 4.06 3.22
CA ALA A 48 15.24 4.79 3.68
C ALA A 48 14.05 4.63 2.71
N ALA A 49 14.29 4.73 1.40
CA ALA A 49 13.27 4.49 0.38
C ALA A 49 12.76 3.03 0.38
N ARG A 50 13.63 2.05 0.61
CA ARG A 50 13.25 0.63 0.76
C ARG A 50 12.41 0.38 2.01
N PHE A 51 12.74 1.03 3.14
CA PHE A 51 11.95 0.94 4.37
C PHE A 51 10.55 1.53 4.18
N ALA A 52 10.43 2.72 3.58
CA ALA A 52 9.15 3.33 3.26
C ALA A 52 8.29 2.41 2.35
N GLN A 53 8.89 1.85 1.29
CA GLN A 53 8.17 0.90 0.42
C GLN A 53 7.72 -0.37 1.17
N MET A 54 8.56 -0.96 2.03
CA MET A 54 8.15 -2.12 2.85
C MET A 54 6.98 -1.78 3.78
N GLU A 55 6.98 -0.58 4.34
CA GLU A 55 5.90 -0.08 5.18
C GLU A 55 4.59 0.13 4.39
N ASP A 56 4.66 0.70 3.19
CA ASP A 56 3.50 0.84 2.29
C ASP A 56 2.90 -0.53 1.90
N TYR A 57 3.71 -1.52 1.50
CA TYR A 57 3.22 -2.88 1.20
C TYR A 57 2.55 -3.52 2.42
N ARG A 58 3.11 -3.31 3.62
CA ARG A 58 2.56 -3.82 4.88
C ARG A 58 1.23 -3.16 5.23
N PHE A 59 1.10 -1.85 5.05
CA PHE A 59 -0.15 -1.13 5.27
C PHE A 59 -1.21 -1.49 4.23
N ALA A 60 -0.87 -1.55 2.94
CA ALA A 60 -1.78 -2.00 1.88
C ALA A 60 -2.35 -3.39 2.20
N ARG A 61 -1.50 -4.35 2.60
CA ARG A 61 -1.92 -5.70 3.01
C ARG A 61 -2.81 -5.70 4.25
N GLY A 62 -2.52 -4.85 5.24
CA GLY A 62 -3.34 -4.68 6.44
C GLY A 62 -4.74 -4.12 6.14
N THR A 63 -4.80 -3.06 5.31
CA THR A 63 -6.07 -2.48 4.84
C THR A 63 -6.85 -3.48 4.00
N LEU A 64 -6.19 -4.20 3.09
CA LEU A 64 -6.83 -5.22 2.24
C LEU A 64 -7.48 -6.33 3.07
N ALA A 65 -6.79 -6.84 4.10
CA ALA A 65 -7.35 -7.81 5.04
C ALA A 65 -8.55 -7.26 5.84
N SER A 66 -8.58 -5.94 6.11
CA SER A 66 -9.73 -5.28 6.74
C SER A 66 -10.92 -5.20 5.77
N VAL A 67 -10.71 -4.72 4.54
CA VAL A 67 -11.72 -4.67 3.47
C VAL A 67 -12.31 -6.06 3.21
N ARG A 68 -11.46 -7.09 3.22
CA ARG A 68 -11.86 -8.49 3.10
C ARG A 68 -12.79 -8.93 4.24
N ARG A 69 -12.48 -8.59 5.49
CA ARG A 69 -13.31 -8.93 6.65
C ARG A 69 -14.69 -8.30 6.57
N GLU A 70 -14.76 -6.99 6.33
CA GLU A 70 -16.05 -6.28 6.21
C GLU A 70 -16.88 -6.82 5.05
N MET A 71 -16.24 -7.18 3.93
CA MET A 71 -16.89 -7.89 2.83
C MET A 71 -17.41 -9.27 3.26
N GLU A 72 -16.62 -10.09 3.95
CA GLU A 72 -17.03 -11.41 4.44
C GLU A 72 -18.20 -11.32 5.44
N ASP A 73 -18.22 -10.31 6.30
CA ASP A 73 -19.34 -10.01 7.21
C ASP A 73 -20.61 -9.56 6.45
N ASN A 74 -20.50 -8.73 5.41
CA ASN A 74 -21.61 -8.40 4.52
C ASN A 74 -22.12 -9.63 3.74
N LEU A 75 -21.24 -10.50 3.25
CA LEU A 75 -21.62 -11.75 2.58
C LEU A 75 -22.31 -12.74 3.52
N ARG A 76 -21.96 -12.75 4.81
CA ARG A 76 -22.72 -13.48 5.84
C ARG A 76 -24.15 -12.96 5.94
N GLN A 77 -24.35 -11.64 6.04
CA GLN A 77 -25.71 -11.06 6.06
C GLN A 77 -26.52 -11.42 4.81
N VAL A 78 -25.91 -11.36 3.62
CA VAL A 78 -26.54 -11.76 2.35
C VAL A 78 -26.98 -13.23 2.37
N ARG A 79 -26.13 -14.13 2.90
CA ARG A 79 -26.42 -15.56 3.02
C ARG A 79 -27.54 -15.83 4.02
N ASP A 80 -27.50 -15.21 5.19
CA ASP A 80 -28.51 -15.37 6.24
C ASP A 80 -29.88 -14.83 5.79
N ALA A 81 -29.89 -13.71 5.06
CA ALA A 81 -31.09 -13.17 4.47
C ALA A 81 -31.67 -14.09 3.38
N LYS A 82 -30.82 -14.61 2.48
CA LYS A 82 -31.23 -15.59 1.46
C LYS A 82 -31.90 -16.81 2.09
N ALA A 83 -31.27 -17.43 3.09
CA ALA A 83 -31.80 -18.60 3.79
C ALA A 83 -33.16 -18.32 4.46
N ARG A 84 -33.30 -17.16 5.12
CA ARG A 84 -34.59 -16.74 5.71
C ARG A 84 -35.70 -16.58 4.65
N ILE A 85 -35.39 -16.00 3.50
CA ILE A 85 -36.36 -15.81 2.41
C ILE A 85 -36.70 -17.16 1.75
N GLU A 86 -35.77 -18.10 1.66
CA GLU A 86 -36.02 -19.49 1.25
C GLU A 86 -36.97 -20.22 2.21
N ASP A 87 -36.85 -19.95 3.51
CA ASP A 87 -37.77 -20.42 4.57
C ASP A 87 -39.14 -19.69 4.61
N GLY A 88 -39.40 -18.70 3.74
CA GLY A 88 -40.62 -17.87 3.78
C GLY A 88 -40.64 -16.82 4.91
N LYS A 89 -39.51 -16.62 5.60
CA LYS A 89 -39.36 -15.68 6.72
C LYS A 89 -38.85 -14.32 6.23
N ASN A 90 -39.34 -13.26 6.86
CA ASN A 90 -38.80 -11.91 6.63
C ASN A 90 -37.30 -11.85 6.98
N ALA A 91 -36.55 -11.11 6.17
CA ALA A 91 -35.14 -10.83 6.37
C ALA A 91 -34.88 -9.31 6.27
N LYS A 92 -33.76 -8.87 6.84
CA LYS A 92 -33.23 -7.51 6.70
C LYS A 92 -31.74 -7.63 6.41
N ILE A 93 -31.20 -6.72 5.59
CA ILE A 93 -29.77 -6.63 5.27
C ILE A 93 -29.34 -5.19 5.57
N SER A 94 -28.24 -5.03 6.29
CA SER A 94 -27.62 -3.73 6.57
C SER A 94 -26.19 -3.74 6.05
N VAL A 95 -26.02 -3.34 4.79
CA VAL A 95 -24.70 -3.27 4.15
C VAL A 95 -24.01 -1.99 4.59
N ASP A 96 -22.90 -2.11 5.32
CA ASP A 96 -21.93 -1.01 5.45
C ASP A 96 -20.98 -1.05 4.25
N LEU A 97 -20.68 0.10 3.66
CA LEU A 97 -19.70 0.27 2.58
C LEU A 97 -18.70 1.40 2.85
N THR A 98 -18.78 2.05 4.02
CA THR A 98 -17.87 3.15 4.41
C THR A 98 -16.42 2.70 4.48
N PHE A 99 -16.18 1.39 4.69
CA PHE A 99 -14.84 0.79 4.63
C PHE A 99 -14.19 0.87 3.23
N LEU A 100 -14.97 0.91 2.15
CA LEU A 100 -14.44 1.05 0.78
C LEU A 100 -13.90 2.46 0.55
N ASP A 101 -14.66 3.49 0.90
CA ASP A 101 -14.22 4.90 0.82
C ASP A 101 -13.00 5.14 1.74
N ALA A 102 -13.05 4.58 2.95
CA ALA A 102 -11.95 4.65 3.90
C ALA A 102 -10.66 3.98 3.39
N ALA A 103 -10.78 2.90 2.59
CA ALA A 103 -9.64 2.26 1.93
C ALA A 103 -9.18 3.03 0.69
N ALA A 104 -10.08 3.43 -0.21
CA ALA A 104 -9.77 4.16 -1.43
C ALA A 104 -9.04 5.51 -1.17
N SER A 105 -9.29 6.14 -0.02
CA SER A 105 -8.58 7.35 0.42
C SER A 105 -7.12 7.16 0.85
N LYS A 106 -6.59 5.92 0.93
CA LYS A 106 -5.23 5.66 1.42
C LYS A 106 -4.19 5.68 0.28
N PRO A 107 -3.03 6.34 0.46
CA PRO A 107 -2.04 6.49 -0.61
C PRO A 107 -1.44 5.15 -1.07
N TYR A 108 -1.18 4.23 -0.13
CA TYR A 108 -0.64 2.89 -0.40
C TYR A 108 -1.64 1.94 -1.09
N MET A 109 -2.93 2.29 -1.21
CA MET A 109 -3.88 1.46 -1.97
C MET A 109 -3.71 1.59 -3.48
N SER A 110 -2.84 2.50 -3.95
CA SER A 110 -2.30 2.48 -5.32
C SER A 110 -1.43 1.26 -5.63
N LEU A 111 -1.02 0.48 -4.62
CA LEU A 111 -0.29 -0.78 -4.75
C LEU A 111 -1.20 -2.02 -4.93
N VAL A 112 -2.52 -1.84 -4.86
CA VAL A 112 -3.52 -2.91 -4.98
C VAL A 112 -4.21 -2.79 -6.34
N ASP A 113 -4.55 -3.91 -6.98
CA ASP A 113 -5.31 -3.91 -8.22
C ASP A 113 -6.64 -3.12 -8.08
N PRO A 114 -6.85 -2.03 -8.85
CA PRO A 114 -8.10 -1.25 -8.79
C PRO A 114 -9.33 -2.06 -9.25
N GLU A 115 -9.16 -3.13 -10.04
CA GLU A 115 -10.25 -4.03 -10.40
C GLU A 115 -10.81 -4.76 -9.16
N LEU A 116 -9.99 -5.00 -8.14
CA LEU A 116 -10.46 -5.64 -6.90
C LEU A 116 -11.42 -4.73 -6.14
N LEU A 117 -11.02 -3.49 -5.84
CA LEU A 117 -11.88 -2.55 -5.10
C LEU A 117 -13.15 -2.24 -5.88
N SER A 118 -13.04 -2.02 -7.20
CA SER A 118 -14.21 -1.83 -8.06
C SER A 118 -15.09 -3.10 -8.16
N GLY A 119 -14.49 -4.29 -8.06
CA GLY A 119 -15.19 -5.57 -7.98
C GLY A 119 -16.02 -5.70 -6.71
N VAL A 120 -15.47 -5.30 -5.55
CA VAL A 120 -16.21 -5.25 -4.28
C VAL A 120 -17.33 -4.21 -4.38
N GLU A 121 -17.03 -2.98 -4.80
CA GLU A 121 -18.03 -1.92 -5.00
C GLU A 121 -19.22 -2.41 -5.84
N LYS A 122 -18.95 -3.03 -7.00
CA LYS A 122 -19.99 -3.55 -7.92
C LYS A 122 -20.84 -4.67 -7.34
N LEU A 123 -20.34 -5.46 -6.37
CA LEU A 123 -21.14 -6.47 -5.67
C LEU A 123 -22.23 -5.84 -4.81
N PHE A 124 -21.91 -4.74 -4.12
CA PHE A 124 -22.75 -4.20 -3.05
C PHE A 124 -23.48 -2.90 -3.41
N VAL A 125 -22.92 -2.02 -4.23
CA VAL A 125 -23.52 -0.70 -4.54
C VAL A 125 -24.74 -0.81 -5.47
N HIS A 126 -24.69 -1.65 -6.50
CA HIS A 126 -25.73 -1.67 -7.53
C HIS A 126 -26.98 -2.52 -7.21
N PRO A 127 -26.86 -3.78 -6.73
CA PRO A 127 -28.04 -4.63 -6.52
C PRO A 127 -28.65 -4.51 -5.12
N LEU A 128 -27.81 -4.32 -4.09
CA LEU A 128 -28.20 -4.54 -2.70
C LEU A 128 -29.05 -3.45 -2.06
N PRO A 129 -28.89 -2.14 -2.35
CA PRO A 129 -29.78 -1.10 -1.82
C PRO A 129 -31.24 -1.32 -2.23
N LYS A 130 -31.48 -1.75 -3.48
CA LYS A 130 -32.83 -2.09 -3.98
C LYS A 130 -33.41 -3.31 -3.27
N VAL A 131 -32.58 -4.33 -2.99
CA VAL A 131 -33.00 -5.50 -2.22
C VAL A 131 -33.32 -5.12 -0.77
N ALA A 132 -32.48 -4.33 -0.11
CA ALA A 132 -32.72 -3.85 1.26
C ALA A 132 -33.99 -3.00 1.36
N GLU A 133 -34.22 -2.08 0.42
CA GLU A 133 -35.44 -1.27 0.33
C GLU A 133 -36.70 -2.14 0.13
N LEU A 134 -36.63 -3.18 -0.70
CA LEU A 134 -37.74 -4.13 -0.89
C LEU A 134 -37.98 -5.00 0.34
N LEU A 135 -36.92 -5.43 1.02
CA LEU A 135 -37.00 -6.20 2.27
C LEU A 135 -37.63 -5.39 3.42
N ASP A 136 -37.29 -4.11 3.54
CA ASP A 136 -37.88 -3.22 4.55
C ASP A 136 -39.36 -2.87 4.25
N LYS A 137 -39.79 -2.95 2.98
CA LYS A 137 -41.18 -2.71 2.56
C LYS A 137 -42.09 -3.93 2.62
N ILE A 138 -41.56 -5.15 2.52
CA ILE A 138 -42.35 -6.37 2.41
C ILE A 138 -42.28 -7.17 3.72
N THR A 139 -43.33 -7.03 4.53
CA THR A 139 -43.51 -7.77 5.80
C THR A 139 -44.13 -9.17 5.63
N GLU A 140 -44.53 -9.56 4.42
CA GLU A 140 -45.14 -10.87 4.12
C GLU A 140 -44.73 -11.33 2.72
N PHE A 141 -43.50 -11.85 2.57
CA PHE A 141 -42.93 -12.22 1.27
C PHE A 141 -43.72 -13.30 0.50
N ASP A 142 -44.48 -14.15 1.19
CA ASP A 142 -45.30 -15.19 0.56
C ASP A 142 -46.45 -14.62 -0.30
N LYS A 143 -46.86 -13.36 -0.07
CA LYS A 143 -47.85 -12.67 -0.92
C LYS A 143 -47.25 -12.08 -2.21
N PHE A 144 -45.92 -12.14 -2.36
CA PHE A 144 -45.17 -11.48 -3.42
C PHE A 144 -44.16 -12.44 -4.09
N PRO A 145 -44.64 -13.52 -4.76
CA PRO A 145 -43.79 -14.61 -5.22
C PRO A 145 -42.76 -14.19 -6.28
N ASP A 146 -43.11 -13.26 -7.17
CA ASP A 146 -42.20 -12.75 -8.20
C ASP A 146 -41.08 -11.90 -7.59
N GLN A 147 -41.42 -11.04 -6.62
CA GLN A 147 -40.46 -10.24 -5.87
C GLN A 147 -39.54 -11.14 -5.04
N ARG A 148 -40.09 -12.16 -4.36
CA ARG A 148 -39.34 -13.18 -3.62
C ARG A 148 -38.33 -13.88 -4.53
N LYS A 149 -38.77 -14.35 -5.70
CA LYS A 149 -37.90 -14.99 -6.70
C LYS A 149 -36.79 -14.04 -7.17
N TRP A 150 -37.13 -12.81 -7.53
CA TRP A 150 -36.15 -11.80 -7.95
C TRP A 150 -35.11 -11.51 -6.86
N VAL A 151 -35.53 -11.33 -5.60
CA VAL A 151 -34.59 -11.12 -4.48
C VAL A 151 -33.66 -12.32 -4.33
N LEU A 152 -34.18 -13.54 -4.36
CA LEU A 152 -33.37 -14.77 -4.26
C LEU A 152 -32.36 -14.90 -5.41
N GLU A 153 -32.77 -14.60 -6.66
CA GLU A 153 -31.85 -14.57 -7.81
C GLU A 153 -30.73 -13.53 -7.65
N VAL A 154 -31.05 -12.35 -7.13
CA VAL A 154 -30.07 -11.27 -6.90
C VAL A 154 -29.08 -11.65 -5.79
N LEU A 155 -29.57 -12.12 -4.63
CA LEU A 155 -28.72 -12.58 -3.52
C LEU A 155 -27.82 -13.74 -3.94
N THR A 156 -28.34 -14.67 -4.75
CA THR A 156 -27.54 -15.79 -5.30
C THR A 156 -26.43 -15.28 -6.20
N LYS A 157 -26.74 -14.39 -7.17
CA LYS A 157 -25.73 -13.78 -8.07
C LYS A 157 -24.63 -13.02 -7.32
N ILE A 158 -24.95 -12.38 -6.19
CA ILE A 158 -23.97 -11.71 -5.33
C ILE A 158 -23.03 -12.73 -4.67
N LEU A 159 -23.59 -13.79 -4.06
CA LEU A 159 -22.81 -14.84 -3.40
C LEU A 159 -21.90 -15.60 -4.37
N ASP A 160 -22.42 -15.95 -5.55
CA ASP A 160 -21.67 -16.65 -6.60
C ASP A 160 -20.53 -15.77 -7.12
N ARG A 161 -20.82 -14.51 -7.50
CA ARG A 161 -19.80 -13.59 -8.01
C ARG A 161 -18.72 -13.26 -6.96
N ALA A 162 -19.10 -13.18 -5.69
CA ALA A 162 -18.14 -12.98 -4.60
C ALA A 162 -17.21 -14.21 -4.43
N LYS A 163 -17.78 -15.42 -4.50
CA LYS A 163 -17.06 -16.69 -4.38
C LYS A 163 -16.14 -16.96 -5.57
N ASP A 164 -16.62 -16.76 -6.79
CA ASP A 164 -15.95 -17.22 -8.01
C ASP A 164 -14.98 -16.18 -8.60
N HIS A 165 -15.12 -14.90 -8.23
CA HIS A 165 -14.23 -13.82 -8.72
C HIS A 165 -13.54 -13.04 -7.59
N VAL A 166 -14.31 -12.40 -6.70
CA VAL A 166 -13.75 -11.38 -5.80
C VAL A 166 -12.89 -11.97 -4.68
N LEU A 167 -13.34 -13.02 -3.99
CA LEU A 167 -12.52 -13.71 -2.98
C LEU A 167 -11.23 -14.33 -3.56
N PRO A 168 -11.23 -14.96 -4.76
CA PRO A 168 -10.00 -15.35 -5.44
C PRO A 168 -9.03 -14.19 -5.73
N MET A 169 -9.54 -13.00 -6.09
CA MET A 169 -8.70 -11.80 -6.31
C MET A 169 -8.06 -11.33 -5.00
N PHE A 170 -8.79 -11.24 -3.88
CA PHE A 170 -8.19 -10.97 -2.55
C PHE A 170 -7.01 -11.90 -2.25
N ASN A 171 -7.20 -13.21 -2.41
CA ASN A 171 -6.15 -14.19 -2.15
C ASN A 171 -4.95 -14.08 -3.13
N ARG A 172 -5.11 -13.46 -4.30
CA ARG A 172 -4.02 -13.15 -5.22
C ARG A 172 -3.25 -11.93 -4.76
N GLU A 173 -3.95 -10.82 -4.54
CA GLU A 173 -3.38 -9.54 -4.10
C GLU A 173 -2.62 -9.67 -2.77
N GLU A 174 -3.20 -10.35 -1.77
CA GLU A 174 -2.54 -10.60 -0.48
C GLU A 174 -1.18 -11.32 -0.66
N ARG A 175 -1.10 -12.29 -1.58
CA ARG A 175 0.15 -13.01 -1.92
C ARG A 175 1.10 -12.19 -2.78
N GLU A 176 0.62 -11.19 -3.51
CA GLU A 176 1.48 -10.29 -4.30
C GLU A 176 2.15 -9.28 -3.39
N LEU A 177 1.37 -8.60 -2.55
CA LEU A 177 1.88 -7.71 -1.51
C LEU A 177 2.90 -8.43 -0.60
N GLU A 178 2.61 -9.65 -0.15
CA GLU A 178 3.57 -10.44 0.66
C GLU A 178 4.85 -10.85 -0.11
N ARG A 179 4.73 -11.19 -1.41
CA ARG A 179 5.90 -11.44 -2.27
C ARG A 179 6.73 -10.18 -2.54
N HIS A 180 6.11 -9.01 -2.57
CA HIS A 180 6.81 -7.72 -2.68
C HIS A 180 7.51 -7.35 -1.37
N GLU A 181 6.82 -7.43 -0.23
CA GLU A 181 7.39 -7.24 1.12
C GLU A 181 8.60 -8.17 1.35
N THR A 182 8.46 -9.45 1.02
CA THR A 182 9.53 -10.45 1.23
C THR A 182 10.75 -10.19 0.35
N ARG A 183 10.58 -9.79 -0.93
CA ARG A 183 11.69 -9.45 -1.81
C ARG A 183 12.50 -8.26 -1.29
N LEU A 184 11.83 -7.23 -0.78
CA LEU A 184 12.49 -6.08 -0.16
C LEU A 184 13.23 -6.44 1.14
N ARG A 185 12.72 -7.42 1.91
CA ARG A 185 13.38 -7.92 3.14
C ARG A 185 14.62 -8.78 2.87
N VAL A 186 14.62 -9.58 1.79
CA VAL A 186 15.64 -10.60 1.49
C VAL A 186 16.81 -10.05 0.66
N GLY A 187 16.68 -8.91 -0.01
CA GLY A 187 17.75 -8.26 -0.78
C GLY A 187 18.86 -7.60 0.06
N ARG A 188 19.34 -8.30 1.09
CA ARG A 188 20.49 -7.93 1.94
C ARG A 188 21.77 -8.59 1.44
#